data_AF-A0AAD9DXY5-F1
#
_entry.id   AF-A0AAD9DXY5-F1
#
_cell.length_a   1.000
_cell.length_b   1.000
_cell.length_c   1.000
_cell.angle_alpha   90.00
_cell.angle_beta   90.00
_cell.angle_gamma   90.00
#
_symmetry.space_group_name_H-M   'P 1'
#
loop_
_entity.id
_entity.type
_entity.pdbx_description
1 polymer ?
#
loop_
_entity_poly.entity_id
_entity_poly.type
_entity_poly.pdbx_seq_one_letter_code
_entity_poly.pdbx_strand_id
1 'polypeptide(L)'
;MESGSRLNTFALVFSVDYRAKVLAGEAGRNTLGTVEKFLDKVLHACPDLSFSKDKMLKEFVFTDSEITQLVQAGVLTVRDAGSWWLAIPNSGRFTKYFIQGRKAVLGMVKKSKYSEILKSRLEERHCTSQVKLQMKYHVHDIIGAELVECINTTSGTLLRFMDT
;
A
#
# COMPACT_ATOMS: atom_id res chain seq x y z
N MET A 1 26.28 -20.71 -10.58
CA MET A 1 25.84 -19.29 -10.61
C MET A 1 24.41 -19.31 -10.10
N GLU A 2 24.23 -19.13 -8.79
CA GLU A 2 22.93 -19.24 -8.12
C GLU A 2 22.08 -18.03 -8.46
N SER A 3 20.90 -18.30 -9.00
CA SER A 3 19.82 -17.34 -9.18
C SER A 3 19.38 -16.81 -7.82
N GLY A 4 19.57 -15.51 -7.59
CA GLY A 4 19.10 -14.83 -6.38
C GLY A 4 17.61 -15.07 -6.16
N SER A 5 17.30 -15.78 -5.07
CA SER A 5 15.93 -16.01 -4.60
C SER A 5 15.27 -14.65 -4.34
N ARG A 6 14.27 -14.29 -5.15
CA ARG A 6 13.35 -13.19 -4.77
C ARG A 6 12.65 -13.66 -3.51
N LEU A 7 12.97 -13.04 -2.38
CA LEU A 7 12.20 -13.21 -1.15
C LEU A 7 10.74 -12.87 -1.46
N ASN A 8 9.88 -13.89 -1.50
CA ASN A 8 8.45 -13.67 -1.60
C ASN A 8 8.00 -12.97 -0.31
N THR A 9 7.82 -11.67 -0.39
CA THR A 9 7.31 -10.86 0.71
C THR A 9 5.80 -11.02 0.74
N PHE A 10 5.28 -11.64 1.79
CA PHE A 10 3.85 -11.78 2.02
C PHE A 10 3.38 -10.76 3.05
N ALA A 11 2.14 -10.29 2.91
CA ALA A 11 1.47 -9.48 3.91
C ALA A 11 0.34 -10.29 4.54
N LEU A 12 0.22 -10.24 5.86
CA LEU A 12 -0.87 -10.87 6.61
C LEU A 12 -1.82 -9.77 7.10
N VAL A 13 -3.12 -9.97 6.84
CA VAL A 13 -4.18 -9.09 7.33
C VAL A 13 -5.26 -9.96 7.94
N PHE A 14 -5.69 -9.63 9.16
CA PHE A 14 -6.80 -10.33 9.77
C PHE A 14 -8.10 -10.00 9.03
N SER A 15 -8.91 -11.02 8.75
CA SER A 15 -10.19 -10.86 8.05
C SER A 15 -11.13 -9.88 8.76
N VAL A 16 -11.10 -9.84 10.10
CA VAL A 16 -11.84 -8.88 10.92
C VAL A 16 -11.41 -7.44 10.68
N ASP A 17 -10.10 -7.18 10.61
CA ASP A 17 -9.55 -5.85 10.35
C ASP A 17 -9.82 -5.43 8.91
N TYR A 18 -9.66 -6.36 7.96
CA TYR A 18 -9.99 -6.13 6.56
C TYR A 18 -11.45 -5.71 6.41
N ARG A 19 -12.38 -6.48 6.98
CA ARG A 19 -13.82 -6.20 6.94
C ARG A 19 -14.12 -4.83 7.54
N ALA A 20 -13.62 -4.54 8.74
CA ALA A 20 -13.86 -3.27 9.41
C ALA A 20 -13.35 -2.07 8.58
N LYS A 21 -12.15 -2.19 7.98
CA LYS A 21 -11.56 -1.12 7.16
C LYS A 21 -12.27 -0.92 5.83
N VAL A 22 -12.68 -2.00 5.17
CA VAL A 22 -13.43 -1.94 3.91
C VAL A 22 -14.78 -1.25 4.16
N LEU A 23 -15.54 -1.67 5.18
CA LEU A 23 -16.84 -1.06 5.51
C LEU A 23 -16.70 0.41 5.89
N ALA A 24 -15.69 0.77 6.70
CA ALA A 24 -15.43 2.16 7.06
C ALA A 24 -15.08 3.02 5.82
N GLY A 25 -14.39 2.46 4.83
CA GLY A 25 -14.04 3.16 3.59
C GLY A 25 -15.21 3.36 2.62
N GLU A 26 -16.22 2.50 2.72
CA GLU A 26 -17.41 2.48 1.87
C GLU A 26 -18.62 3.19 2.49
N ALA A 27 -18.52 3.63 3.75
CA ALA A 27 -19.57 4.39 4.43
C ALA A 27 -20.00 5.61 3.60
N GLY A 28 -21.29 5.67 3.27
CA GLY A 28 -21.89 6.74 2.46
C GLY A 28 -21.71 6.59 0.94
N ARG A 29 -21.11 5.50 0.45
CA ARG A 29 -21.02 5.21 -0.99
C ARG A 29 -22.19 4.35 -1.46
N ASN A 30 -22.53 4.48 -2.73
CA ASN A 30 -23.55 3.64 -3.39
C ASN A 30 -23.12 2.18 -3.56
N THR A 31 -21.83 1.87 -3.40
CA THR A 31 -21.23 0.54 -3.48
C THR A 31 -21.32 -0.26 -2.18
N LEU A 32 -21.75 0.34 -1.06
CA LEU A 32 -21.76 -0.27 0.27
C LEU A 32 -22.49 -1.61 0.33
N GLY A 33 -23.75 -1.68 -0.15
CA GLY A 33 -24.55 -2.91 -0.06
C GLY A 33 -23.95 -4.08 -0.85
N THR A 34 -23.33 -3.79 -1.99
CA THR A 34 -22.62 -4.80 -2.80
C THR A 34 -21.36 -5.29 -2.11
N VAL A 35 -20.63 -4.39 -1.45
CA VAL A 35 -19.43 -4.73 -0.67
C VAL A 35 -19.80 -5.56 0.56
N GLU A 36 -20.86 -5.22 1.28
CA GLU A 36 -21.38 -6.02 2.40
C GLU A 36 -21.74 -7.43 1.95
N LYS A 37 -22.51 -7.56 0.86
CA LYS A 37 -22.85 -8.85 0.24
C LYS A 37 -21.60 -9.68 -0.08
N PHE A 38 -20.55 -9.06 -0.61
CA PHE A 38 -19.28 -9.75 -0.91
C PHE A 38 -18.54 -10.21 0.33
N LEU A 39 -18.43 -9.36 1.35
CA LEU A 39 -17.75 -9.70 2.61
C LEU A 39 -18.46 -10.86 3.33
N ASP A 40 -19.79 -10.91 3.27
CA ASP A 40 -20.56 -11.95 3.95
C ASP A 40 -20.58 -13.27 3.17
N LYS A 41 -20.74 -13.21 1.83
CA LYS A 41 -20.86 -14.43 1.01
C LYS A 41 -19.52 -15.03 0.58
N VAL A 42 -18.51 -14.21 0.30
CA VAL A 42 -17.27 -14.65 -0.35
C VAL A 42 -16.14 -14.75 0.65
N LEU A 43 -15.88 -13.67 1.41
CA LEU A 43 -14.73 -13.62 2.32
C LEU A 43 -14.82 -14.65 3.46
N HIS A 44 -16.04 -14.98 3.90
CA HIS A 44 -16.25 -16.00 4.93
C HIS A 44 -16.24 -17.43 4.36
N ALA A 45 -16.70 -17.62 3.12
CA ALA A 45 -16.91 -18.95 2.54
C ALA A 45 -15.71 -19.48 1.75
N CYS A 46 -14.80 -18.61 1.30
CA CYS A 46 -13.74 -18.99 0.39
C CYS A 46 -12.39 -18.37 0.80
N PRO A 47 -11.33 -19.19 1.02
CA PRO A 47 -9.98 -18.68 1.25
C PRO A 47 -9.27 -18.25 -0.06
N ASP A 48 -9.90 -18.46 -1.22
CA ASP A 48 -9.31 -18.10 -2.50
C ASP A 48 -9.16 -16.57 -2.62
N LEU A 49 -7.98 -16.15 -3.08
CA LEU A 49 -7.69 -14.74 -3.37
C LEU A 49 -7.98 -14.39 -4.84
N SER A 50 -8.43 -15.35 -5.64
CA SER A 50 -8.71 -15.17 -7.07
C SER A 50 -10.08 -15.69 -7.45
N PHE A 51 -10.81 -14.87 -8.20
CA PHE A 51 -12.18 -15.14 -8.60
C PHE A 51 -12.29 -15.13 -10.12
N SER A 52 -12.88 -16.17 -10.69
CA SER A 52 -13.23 -16.22 -12.11
C SER A 52 -14.67 -15.75 -12.33
N LYS A 53 -14.98 -15.36 -13.57
CA LYS A 53 -16.34 -14.95 -13.97
C LYS A 53 -17.37 -16.03 -13.66
N ASP A 54 -17.06 -17.29 -13.93
CA ASP A 54 -17.96 -18.40 -13.61
C ASP A 54 -18.24 -18.50 -12.12
N LYS A 55 -17.21 -18.44 -11.26
CA LYS A 55 -17.41 -18.45 -9.79
C LYS A 55 -18.26 -17.27 -9.33
N MET A 56 -17.93 -16.05 -9.80
CA MET A 56 -18.66 -14.85 -9.40
C MET A 56 -20.13 -14.88 -9.80
N LEU A 57 -20.44 -15.31 -11.03
CA LEU A 57 -21.81 -15.30 -11.56
C LEU A 57 -22.64 -16.51 -11.12
N LYS A 58 -22.07 -17.72 -11.17
CA LYS A 58 -22.83 -18.97 -10.95
C LYS A 58 -22.85 -19.41 -9.50
N GLU A 59 -21.72 -19.29 -8.80
CA GLU A 59 -21.58 -19.79 -7.43
C GLU A 59 -21.97 -18.71 -6.41
N PHE A 60 -21.40 -17.52 -6.53
CA PHE A 60 -21.66 -16.43 -5.59
C PHE A 60 -22.86 -15.53 -5.97
N VAL A 61 -23.41 -15.72 -7.18
CA VAL A 61 -24.61 -15.04 -7.68
C VAL A 61 -24.47 -13.51 -7.61
N PHE A 62 -23.33 -13.02 -8.13
CA PHE A 62 -23.12 -11.61 -8.43
C PHE A 62 -23.55 -11.29 -9.86
N THR A 63 -23.96 -10.05 -10.09
CA THR A 63 -24.19 -9.51 -11.45
C THR A 63 -22.93 -8.81 -11.97
N ASP A 64 -22.79 -8.66 -13.28
CA ASP A 64 -21.65 -7.90 -13.85
C ASP A 64 -21.60 -6.44 -13.31
N SER A 65 -22.75 -5.83 -13.01
CA SER A 65 -22.82 -4.49 -12.40
C SER A 65 -22.26 -4.48 -10.98
N GLU A 66 -22.62 -5.47 -10.16
CA GLU A 66 -22.07 -5.62 -8.81
C GLU A 66 -20.55 -5.89 -8.84
N ILE A 67 -20.07 -6.71 -9.79
CA ILE A 67 -18.62 -6.94 -9.96
C ILE A 67 -17.91 -5.63 -10.31
N THR A 68 -18.51 -4.81 -11.19
CA THR A 68 -17.97 -3.48 -11.53
C THR A 68 -17.91 -2.56 -10.32
N GLN A 69 -18.94 -2.59 -9.46
CA GLN A 69 -18.95 -1.85 -8.20
C GLN A 69 -17.87 -2.33 -7.22
N LEU A 70 -17.61 -3.64 -7.12
CA LEU A 70 -16.53 -4.18 -6.28
C LEU A 70 -15.14 -3.76 -6.77
N VAL A 71 -14.95 -3.67 -8.09
CA VAL A 71 -13.72 -3.12 -8.68
C VAL A 71 -13.60 -1.62 -8.39
N GLN A 72 -14.69 -0.88 -8.52
CA GLN A 72 -14.72 0.56 -8.22
C GLN A 72 -14.44 0.85 -6.73
N ALA A 73 -14.96 0.02 -5.81
CA ALA A 73 -14.67 0.08 -4.39
C ALA A 73 -13.22 -0.32 -4.04
N GLY A 74 -12.50 -0.94 -4.98
CA GLY A 74 -11.13 -1.40 -4.77
C GLY A 74 -11.02 -2.66 -3.91
N VAL A 75 -12.13 -3.39 -3.75
CA VAL A 75 -12.17 -4.71 -3.11
C VAL A 75 -11.71 -5.80 -4.08
N LEU A 76 -11.98 -5.61 -5.37
CA LEU A 76 -11.45 -6.44 -6.46
C LEU A 76 -10.50 -5.64 -7.36
N THR A 77 -9.48 -6.30 -7.88
CA THR A 77 -8.65 -5.78 -8.97
C THR A 77 -8.69 -6.71 -10.16
N VAL A 78 -8.75 -6.17 -11.37
CA VAL A 78 -8.74 -6.97 -12.61
C VAL A 78 -7.37 -7.60 -12.77
N ARG A 79 -7.34 -8.91 -13.01
CA ARG A 79 -6.14 -9.64 -13.42
C ARG A 79 -6.14 -9.83 -14.94
N ASP A 80 -7.20 -10.47 -15.44
CA ASP A 80 -7.42 -10.76 -16.85
C ASP A 80 -8.92 -10.59 -17.19
N ALA A 81 -9.28 -10.71 -18.46
CA ALA A 81 -10.68 -10.72 -18.87
C ALA A 81 -11.46 -11.83 -18.14
N GLY A 82 -12.41 -11.44 -17.29
CA GLY A 82 -13.20 -12.36 -16.48
C GLY A 82 -12.45 -12.99 -15.29
N SER A 83 -11.34 -12.38 -14.84
CA SER A 83 -10.64 -12.81 -13.64
C SER A 83 -10.21 -11.63 -12.77
N TRP A 84 -10.44 -11.76 -11.47
CA TRP A 84 -10.14 -10.72 -10.47
C TRP A 84 -9.37 -11.30 -9.29
N TRP A 85 -8.57 -10.45 -8.65
CA TRP A 85 -7.98 -10.73 -7.34
C TRP A 85 -8.67 -9.94 -6.24
N LEU A 86 -8.70 -10.50 -5.04
CA LEU A 86 -8.97 -9.75 -3.83
C LEU A 86 -7.91 -8.66 -3.68
N ALA A 87 -8.35 -7.44 -3.42
CA ALA A 87 -7.50 -6.28 -3.25
C ALA A 87 -7.76 -5.61 -1.90
N ILE A 88 -6.74 -4.89 -1.42
CA ILE A 88 -6.89 -3.98 -0.28
C ILE A 88 -7.34 -2.63 -0.82
N PRO A 89 -8.51 -2.11 -0.42
CA PRO A 89 -8.96 -0.80 -0.86
C PRO A 89 -7.93 0.29 -0.58
N ASN A 90 -7.82 1.26 -1.48
CA ASN A 90 -6.85 2.37 -1.43
C ASN A 90 -5.36 1.97 -1.46
N SER A 91 -5.01 0.69 -1.60
CA SER A 91 -3.61 0.23 -1.68
C SER A 91 -2.82 0.95 -2.79
N GLY A 92 -3.39 1.10 -3.98
CA GLY A 92 -2.75 1.85 -5.07
C GLY A 92 -2.50 3.33 -4.75
N ARG A 93 -3.43 3.98 -4.04
CA ARG A 93 -3.29 5.38 -3.59
C ARG A 93 -2.19 5.50 -2.55
N PHE A 94 -2.14 4.57 -1.61
CA PHE A 94 -1.06 4.47 -0.64
C PHE A 94 0.29 4.27 -1.34
N THR A 95 0.43 3.28 -2.22
CA THR A 95 1.67 3.00 -2.96
C THR A 95 2.15 4.23 -3.74
N LYS A 96 1.22 4.95 -4.38
CA LYS A 96 1.54 6.21 -5.05
C LYS A 96 2.13 7.24 -4.09
N TYR A 97 1.47 7.51 -2.97
CA TYR A 97 1.94 8.49 -1.98
C TYR A 97 3.24 8.06 -1.32
N PHE A 98 3.38 6.77 -1.06
CA PHE A 98 4.59 6.14 -0.54
C PHE A 98 5.79 6.38 -1.44
N ILE A 99 5.69 6.01 -2.72
CA ILE A 99 6.77 6.18 -3.71
C ILE A 99 7.09 7.66 -3.93
N GLN A 100 6.07 8.51 -4.05
CA GLN A 100 6.26 9.96 -4.22
C GLN A 100 6.99 10.58 -3.04
N GLY A 101 6.56 10.25 -1.82
CA GLY A 101 7.18 10.75 -0.61
C GLY A 101 8.60 10.24 -0.40
N ARG A 102 8.88 8.95 -0.66
CA ARG A 102 10.24 8.40 -0.64
C ARG A 102 11.17 9.17 -1.57
N LYS A 103 10.76 9.35 -2.83
CA LYS A 103 11.54 10.12 -3.82
C LYS A 103 11.79 11.56 -3.37
N ALA A 104 10.78 12.21 -2.81
CA ALA A 104 10.90 13.58 -2.33
C ALA A 104 11.89 13.68 -1.16
N VAL A 105 11.78 12.80 -0.16
CA VAL A 105 12.66 12.79 1.02
C VAL A 105 14.09 12.44 0.65
N LEU A 106 14.31 11.39 -0.16
CA LEU A 106 15.65 11.07 -0.68
C LEU A 106 16.23 12.23 -1.48
N GLY A 107 15.41 12.91 -2.29
CA GLY A 107 15.83 14.10 -3.00
C GLY A 107 16.26 15.25 -2.07
N MET A 108 15.68 15.37 -0.87
CA MET A 108 16.13 16.35 0.13
C MET A 108 17.50 16.00 0.72
N VAL A 109 17.75 14.70 0.98
CA VAL A 109 19.05 14.21 1.45
C VAL A 109 20.10 14.41 0.35
N LYS A 110 19.82 14.02 -0.89
CA LYS A 110 20.77 14.16 -2.01
C LYS A 110 21.12 15.62 -2.33
N LYS A 111 20.22 16.57 -2.05
CA LYS A 111 20.45 18.00 -2.27
C LYS A 111 21.07 18.72 -1.07
N SER A 112 21.23 18.07 0.08
CA SER A 112 21.87 18.69 1.23
C SER A 112 23.40 18.72 1.07
N LYS A 113 24.08 19.49 1.92
CA LYS A 113 25.53 19.58 1.89
C LYS A 113 26.15 18.20 2.14
N TYR A 114 27.07 17.79 1.27
CA TYR A 114 27.71 16.46 1.29
C TYR A 114 26.73 15.28 1.14
N SER A 115 25.51 15.52 0.66
CA SER A 115 24.43 14.51 0.60
C SER A 115 24.11 13.91 1.98
N GLU A 116 24.26 14.72 3.03
CA GLU A 116 24.07 14.34 4.43
C GLU A 116 23.12 15.29 5.15
N ILE A 117 22.27 14.75 6.04
CA ILE A 117 21.37 15.56 6.87
C ILE A 117 21.11 14.90 8.23
N LEU A 118 20.99 15.70 9.29
CA LEU A 118 20.57 15.19 10.60
C LEU A 118 19.13 14.66 10.54
N LYS A 119 18.89 13.49 11.14
CA LYS A 119 17.56 12.87 11.21
C LYS A 119 16.51 13.82 11.78
N SER A 120 16.82 14.50 12.89
CA SER A 120 15.93 15.49 13.54
C SER A 120 15.55 16.63 12.59
N ARG A 121 16.56 17.22 11.93
CA ARG A 121 16.38 18.30 10.94
C ARG A 121 15.51 17.86 9.77
N LEU A 122 15.62 16.61 9.33
CA LEU A 122 14.81 16.09 8.23
C LEU A 122 13.36 15.85 8.69
N GLU A 123 13.16 15.29 9.89
CA GLU A 123 11.83 15.04 10.47
C GLU A 123 11.06 16.33 10.79
N GLU A 124 11.75 17.42 11.13
CA GLU A 124 11.17 18.75 11.36
C GLU A 124 10.70 19.44 10.07
N ARG A 125 11.17 18.99 8.90
CA ARG A 125 10.72 19.57 7.63
C ARG A 125 9.24 19.28 7.43
N HIS A 126 8.52 20.32 7.05
CA HIS A 126 7.10 20.20 6.76
C HIS A 126 6.91 19.36 5.50
N CYS A 127 5.91 18.47 5.53
CA CYS A 127 5.53 17.69 4.36
C CYS A 127 5.16 18.64 3.22
N THR A 128 5.86 18.55 2.09
CA THR A 128 5.44 19.27 0.88
C THR A 128 4.10 18.71 0.42
N SER A 129 3.37 19.43 -0.45
CA SER A 129 2.08 18.97 -0.98
C SER A 129 2.13 17.57 -1.63
N GLN A 130 3.33 17.15 -2.05
CA GLN A 130 3.66 15.85 -2.63
C GLN A 130 3.82 14.72 -1.59
N VAL A 131 4.13 15.05 -0.34
CA VAL A 131 4.34 14.09 0.76
C VAL A 131 3.05 13.98 1.56
N LYS A 132 2.25 12.95 1.30
CA LYS A 132 0.95 12.76 1.97
C LYS A 132 1.03 11.96 3.27
N LEU A 133 2.09 11.17 3.47
CA LEU A 133 2.36 10.49 4.74
C LEU A 133 3.24 11.38 5.63
N GLN A 134 3.29 11.12 6.93
CA GLN A 134 4.12 11.90 7.84
C GLN A 134 5.60 11.75 7.50
N MET A 135 6.40 12.82 7.72
CA MET A 135 7.84 12.82 7.43
C MET A 135 8.56 11.67 8.13
N LYS A 136 8.24 11.42 9.40
CA LYS A 136 8.77 10.29 10.17
C LYS A 136 8.59 8.95 9.45
N TYR A 137 7.44 8.72 8.82
CA TYR A 137 7.19 7.48 8.08
C TYR A 137 8.22 7.30 6.96
N HIS A 138 8.45 8.33 6.16
CA HIS A 138 9.40 8.29 5.05
C HIS A 138 10.86 8.21 5.52
N VAL A 139 11.20 8.85 6.64
CA VAL A 139 12.54 8.73 7.23
C VAL A 139 12.82 7.28 7.66
N HIS A 140 11.87 6.62 8.33
CA HIS A 140 12.05 5.22 8.71
C HIS A 140 12.05 4.29 7.49
N ASP A 141 11.27 4.62 6.45
CA ASP A 141 11.25 3.89 5.19
C ASP A 141 12.61 3.91 4.46
N ILE A 142 13.24 5.08 4.28
CA ILE A 142 14.54 5.16 3.59
C ILE A 142 15.67 4.49 4.37
N ILE A 143 15.58 4.48 5.71
CA ILE A 143 16.52 3.76 6.59
C ILE A 143 16.32 2.25 6.44
N GLY A 144 15.07 1.78 6.57
CA GLY A 144 14.75 0.36 6.47
C GLY A 144 14.93 -0.23 5.07
N ALA A 145 14.85 0.61 4.04
CA ALA A 145 15.16 0.23 2.65
C ALA A 145 16.65 0.35 2.30
N GLU A 146 17.50 0.69 3.27
CA GLU A 146 18.97 0.81 3.11
C GLU A 146 19.38 1.81 2.03
N LEU A 147 18.54 2.84 1.80
CA LEU A 147 18.79 3.89 0.81
C LEU A 147 19.65 5.04 1.38
N VAL A 148 19.87 5.01 2.70
CA VAL A 148 20.74 5.94 3.43
C VAL A 148 21.57 5.20 4.47
N GLU A 149 22.81 5.64 4.66
CA GLU A 149 23.67 5.21 5.76
C GLU A 149 23.36 6.04 7.02
N CYS A 150 23.24 5.38 8.17
CA CYS A 150 23.03 6.03 9.46
C CYS A 150 24.35 6.16 10.22
N ILE A 151 24.81 7.39 10.45
CA ILE A 151 26.08 7.69 11.14
C ILE A 151 25.77 8.37 12.47
N ASN A 152 26.14 7.75 13.59
CA ASN A 152 25.94 8.34 14.90
C ASN A 152 27.01 9.38 15.20
N THR A 153 26.57 10.59 15.54
CA THR A 153 27.45 11.71 15.94
C THR A 153 27.05 12.24 17.32
N THR A 154 27.90 13.09 17.90
CA THR A 154 27.60 13.77 19.17
C THR A 154 26.36 14.67 19.12
N SER A 155 25.94 15.09 17.92
CA SER A 155 24.73 15.92 17.68
C SER A 155 23.51 15.10 17.26
N GLY A 156 23.61 13.76 17.25
CA GLY A 156 22.56 12.84 16.82
C GLY A 156 22.92 12.06 15.56
N THR A 157 21.94 11.33 15.01
CA THR A 157 22.13 10.49 13.82
C THR A 157 22.09 11.32 12.53
N LEU A 158 23.16 11.25 11.76
CA LEU A 158 23.24 11.74 10.38
C LEU A 158 22.77 10.66 9.40
N LEU A 159 22.05 11.08 8.38
CA LEU A 159 21.62 10.26 7.26
C LEU A 159 22.42 10.69 6.03
N ARG A 160 23.22 9.78 5.46
CA ARG A 160 23.99 10.00 4.23
C ARG A 160 23.34 9.24 3.08
N PHE A 161 23.16 9.88 1.93
CA PHE A 161 22.64 9.21 0.73
C PHE A 161 23.61 8.13 0.24
N MET A 162 23.09 6.94 -0.10
CA MET A 162 23.86 5.87 -0.75
C MET A 162 23.63 5.94 -2.27
N ASP A 163 24.67 6.26 -3.05
CA ASP A 163 24.63 6.06 -4.51
C ASP A 163 24.81 4.54 -4.77
N THR A 164 23.70 3.80 -4.76
CA THR A 164 23.61 2.43 -5.28
C THR A 164 23.43 2.43 -6.79
#